data_AF-A0A497G023-F1
#
_entry.id   AF-A0A497G023-F1
#
_cell.length_a   1.000
_cell.length_b   1.000
_cell.length_c   1.000
_cell.angle_alpha   90.00
_cell.angle_beta   90.00
_cell.angle_gamma   90.00
#
_symmetry.space_group_name_H-M   'P 1'
#
loop_
_entity.id
_entity.type
_entity.pdbx_description
1 polymer ?
#
loop_
_entity_poly.entity_id
_entity_poly.type
_entity_poly.pdbx_seq_one_letter_code
_entity_poly.pdbx_strand_id
1 'polypeptide(L)'
;MYEVIYLIIAALGALLALVDFIIQFSLYSFILFCITFISLILLLFYIPSGEASRKTIHLLCCFTACLLYYSFGLKAALLTISALVFMGAYLISKVEHIKDGTLRYLALKFSRRGEKLGLCALNLATGVLLTFIAESLVSIEYSALSIVVAGVGDIAASLAGKYFGRHKVREKTIEGALAAFISALLVAFPVQGYRSLLLAFAVSLAELFSPLDDNIILPPLAYVVLVFLKNYEPLLSSIISTGTAVKA
;
A
#
# COMPACT_ATOMS: atom_id res chain seq x y z
N MET A 1 -16.36 16.90 -2.23
CA MET A 1 -16.14 16.52 -0.81
C MET A 1 -15.01 15.51 -0.66
N TYR A 2 -15.01 14.38 -1.38
CA TYR A 2 -13.92 13.38 -1.32
C TYR A 2 -12.54 13.92 -1.71
N GLU A 3 -12.44 14.77 -2.74
CA GLU A 3 -11.19 15.43 -3.16
C GLU A 3 -10.49 16.19 -2.03
N VAL A 4 -11.26 16.84 -1.16
CA VAL A 4 -10.73 17.63 -0.04
C VAL A 4 -10.01 16.74 0.97
N ILE A 5 -10.52 15.51 1.20
CA ILE A 5 -9.88 14.56 2.12
C ILE A 5 -8.50 14.16 1.60
N TYR A 6 -8.37 13.84 0.31
CA TYR A 6 -7.07 13.52 -0.30
C TYR A 6 -6.09 14.70 -0.21
N LEU A 7 -6.57 15.92 -0.45
CA LEU A 7 -5.74 17.13 -0.34
C LEU A 7 -5.26 17.38 1.09
N ILE A 8 -6.11 17.16 2.10
CA ILE A 8 -5.72 17.27 3.51
C ILE A 8 -4.66 16.23 3.86
N ILE A 9 -4.84 14.97 3.45
CA ILE A 9 -3.87 13.89 3.70
C ILE A 9 -2.53 14.19 3.01
N ALA A 10 -2.57 14.66 1.76
CA ALA A 10 -1.38 15.09 1.02
C ALA A 10 -0.65 16.25 1.71
N ALA A 11 -1.38 17.27 2.17
CA ALA A 11 -0.82 18.40 2.89
C ALA A 11 -0.16 17.98 4.21
N LEU A 12 -0.79 17.07 4.96
CA LEU A 12 -0.22 16.52 6.19
C LEU A 12 1.08 15.76 5.93
N GLY A 13 1.09 14.87 4.93
CA GLY A 13 2.29 14.12 4.56
C GLY A 13 3.45 15.03 4.10
N ALA A 14 3.13 16.07 3.30
CA ALA A 14 4.10 17.06 2.89
C ALA A 14 4.66 17.85 4.08
N LEU A 15 3.79 18.29 5.00
CA LEU A 15 4.19 19.02 6.21
C LEU A 15 5.14 18.18 7.07
N LEU A 16 4.82 16.89 7.29
CA LEU A 16 5.67 15.96 8.05
C LEU A 16 7.01 15.68 7.37
N ALA A 17 7.08 15.79 6.04
CA ALA A 17 8.31 15.64 5.29
C ALA A 17 9.19 16.90 5.33
N LEU A 18 8.58 18.09 5.21
CA LEU A 18 9.26 19.37 5.00
C LEU A 18 10.09 19.85 6.20
N VAL A 19 9.84 19.35 7.41
CA VAL A 19 10.53 19.83 8.62
C VAL A 19 12.06 19.64 8.55
N ASP A 20 12.59 18.69 7.77
CA ASP A 20 14.05 18.43 7.72
C ASP A 20 14.58 18.00 6.33
N PHE A 21 13.76 18.07 5.27
CA PHE A 21 14.06 17.43 3.97
C PHE A 21 15.21 18.07 3.19
N ILE A 22 15.34 19.39 3.23
CA ILE A 22 16.24 20.14 2.32
C ILE A 22 17.73 19.89 2.65
N ILE A 23 18.05 19.35 3.83
CA ILE A 23 19.43 19.28 4.33
C ILE A 23 20.16 17.99 3.90
N GLN A 24 19.45 16.94 3.45
CA GLN A 24 20.05 15.60 3.26
C GLN A 24 20.09 15.06 1.82
N PHE A 25 19.52 15.76 0.83
CA PHE A 25 19.34 15.20 -0.52
C PHE A 25 20.50 15.53 -1.46
N SER A 26 21.42 14.59 -1.67
CA SER A 26 22.57 14.77 -2.57
C SER A 26 22.16 14.74 -4.06
N LEU A 27 22.96 15.36 -4.94
CA LEU A 27 22.74 15.34 -6.39
C LEU A 27 22.67 13.90 -6.96
N TYR A 28 23.50 12.99 -6.43
CA TYR A 28 23.48 11.58 -6.80
C TYR A 28 22.15 10.91 -6.46
N SER A 29 21.63 11.16 -5.25
CA SER A 29 20.33 10.65 -4.81
C SER A 29 19.20 11.20 -5.68
N PHE A 30 19.27 12.46 -6.07
CA PHE A 30 18.32 13.07 -7.00
C PHE A 30 18.33 12.42 -8.39
N ILE A 31 19.51 12.12 -8.93
CA ILE A 31 19.62 11.44 -10.23
C ILE A 31 19.00 10.03 -10.15
N LEU A 32 19.32 9.24 -9.11
CA LEU A 32 18.74 7.91 -8.91
C LEU A 32 17.21 7.96 -8.74
N PHE A 33 16.72 8.97 -8.03
CA PHE A 33 15.29 9.21 -7.86
C PHE A 33 14.60 9.43 -9.21
N CYS A 34 15.15 10.33 -10.04
CA CYS A 34 14.65 10.60 -11.38
C CYS A 34 14.67 9.35 -12.26
N ILE A 35 15.76 8.57 -12.23
CA ILE A 35 15.87 7.31 -12.98
C ILE A 35 14.76 6.34 -12.56
N THR A 36 14.57 6.15 -11.26
CA THR A 36 13.54 5.23 -10.72
C THR A 36 12.14 5.60 -11.22
N PHE A 37 11.79 6.89 -11.17
CA PHE A 37 10.50 7.38 -11.66
C PHE A 37 10.33 7.28 -13.16
N ILE A 38 11.37 7.64 -13.93
CA ILE A 38 11.34 7.54 -15.39
C ILE A 38 11.19 6.06 -15.80
N SER A 39 11.96 5.16 -15.18
CA SER A 39 11.85 3.71 -15.43
C SER A 39 10.46 3.18 -15.11
N LEU A 40 9.84 3.59 -14.00
CA LEU A 40 8.47 3.23 -13.67
C LEU A 40 7.49 3.73 -14.75
N ILE A 41 7.57 5.01 -15.11
CA ILE A 41 6.69 5.61 -16.13
C ILE A 41 6.83 4.87 -17.47
N LEU A 42 8.05 4.58 -17.91
CA LEU A 42 8.29 3.83 -19.15
C LEU A 42 7.70 2.42 -19.08
N LEU A 43 7.84 1.71 -17.96
CA LEU A 43 7.24 0.38 -17.78
C LEU A 43 5.70 0.45 -17.81
N LEU A 44 5.12 1.55 -17.29
CA LEU A 44 3.69 1.83 -17.39
C LEU A 44 3.23 2.13 -18.82
N PHE A 45 4.10 2.37 -19.80
CA PHE A 45 3.68 2.40 -21.21
C PHE A 45 3.76 1.03 -21.88
N TYR A 46 4.59 0.12 -21.37
CA TYR A 46 4.79 -1.20 -21.97
C TYR A 46 3.76 -2.25 -21.53
N ILE A 47 3.27 -2.16 -20.29
CA ILE A 47 2.24 -3.11 -19.81
C ILE A 47 0.92 -2.87 -20.59
N PRO A 48 0.18 -3.89 -21.06
CA PRO A 48 -1.11 -3.67 -21.73
C PRO A 48 -2.21 -3.25 -20.75
N SER A 49 -3.38 -2.81 -21.22
CA SER A 49 -4.54 -2.56 -20.35
C SER A 49 -5.30 -3.85 -20.03
N GLY A 50 -5.86 -3.96 -18.83
CA GLY A 50 -6.65 -5.13 -18.42
C GLY A 50 -6.62 -5.35 -16.91
N GLU A 51 -7.47 -6.26 -16.43
CA GLU A 51 -7.57 -6.59 -15.00
C GLU A 51 -6.25 -7.13 -14.42
N ALA A 52 -5.63 -8.09 -15.13
CA ALA A 52 -4.34 -8.64 -14.73
C ALA A 52 -3.25 -7.56 -14.72
N SER A 53 -3.21 -6.72 -15.76
CA SER A 53 -2.28 -5.60 -15.84
C SER A 53 -2.46 -4.58 -14.71
N ARG A 54 -3.69 -4.26 -14.33
CA ARG A 54 -3.96 -3.34 -13.20
C ARG A 54 -3.37 -3.90 -11.91
N LYS A 55 -3.53 -5.20 -11.67
CA LYS A 55 -2.97 -5.88 -10.49
C LYS A 55 -1.44 -5.93 -10.55
N THR A 56 -0.84 -6.15 -11.73
CA THR A 56 0.63 -6.03 -11.93
C THR A 56 1.12 -4.62 -11.63
N ILE A 57 0.41 -3.60 -12.12
CA ILE A 57 0.75 -2.19 -11.90
C ILE A 57 0.62 -1.82 -10.41
N HIS A 58 -0.45 -2.27 -9.74
CA HIS A 58 -0.61 -2.11 -8.30
C HIS A 58 0.60 -2.66 -7.55
N LEU A 59 1.01 -3.90 -7.85
CA LEU A 59 2.16 -4.53 -7.22
C LEU A 59 3.45 -3.75 -7.45
N LEU A 60 3.67 -3.31 -8.69
CA LEU A 60 4.84 -2.54 -9.08
C LEU A 60 4.89 -1.20 -8.35
N CYS A 61 3.74 -0.52 -8.18
CA CYS A 61 3.64 0.70 -7.40
C CYS A 61 3.96 0.46 -5.92
N CYS A 62 3.47 -0.64 -5.32
CA CYS A 62 3.83 -1.03 -3.94
C CYS A 62 5.34 -1.24 -3.78
N PHE A 63 5.96 -2.01 -4.69
CA PHE A 63 7.40 -2.22 -4.66
C PHE A 63 8.19 -0.94 -4.94
N THR A 64 7.70 -0.08 -5.83
CA THR A 64 8.35 1.22 -6.09
C THR A 64 8.28 2.11 -4.85
N ALA A 65 7.15 2.14 -4.13
CA ALA A 65 7.06 2.88 -2.86
C ALA A 65 8.08 2.36 -1.83
N CYS A 66 8.27 1.05 -1.73
CA CYS A 66 9.28 0.45 -0.87
C CYS A 66 10.71 0.78 -1.32
N LEU A 67 10.97 0.75 -2.63
CA LEU A 67 12.25 1.15 -3.19
C LEU A 67 12.56 2.62 -2.88
N LEU A 68 11.58 3.51 -3.03
CA LEU A 68 11.73 4.92 -2.65
C LEU A 68 12.06 5.09 -1.17
N TYR A 69 11.36 4.37 -0.30
CA TYR A 69 11.61 4.37 1.13
C TYR A 69 13.04 3.91 1.47
N TYR A 70 13.49 2.77 0.94
CA TYR A 70 14.81 2.23 1.27
C TYR A 70 15.97 2.98 0.61
N SER A 71 15.77 3.54 -0.60
CA SER A 71 16.83 4.27 -1.31
C SER A 71 16.98 5.72 -0.88
N PHE A 72 15.89 6.38 -0.47
CA PHE A 72 15.87 7.82 -0.21
C PHE A 72 15.35 8.20 1.17
N GLY A 73 14.90 7.24 1.97
CA GLY A 73 14.38 7.43 3.31
C GLY A 73 12.90 7.82 3.35
N LEU A 74 12.32 7.71 4.55
CA LEU A 74 10.90 7.98 4.82
C LEU A 74 10.47 9.39 4.39
N LYS A 75 11.30 10.42 4.63
CA LYS A 75 10.94 11.82 4.33
C LYS A 75 10.83 12.07 2.83
N ALA A 76 11.76 11.52 2.03
CA ALA A 76 11.69 11.59 0.58
C ALA A 76 10.47 10.83 0.04
N ALA A 77 10.22 9.63 0.56
CA ALA A 77 9.05 8.84 0.21
C ALA A 77 7.74 9.59 0.55
N LEU A 78 7.63 10.15 1.76
CA LEU A 78 6.49 10.96 2.20
C LEU A 78 6.23 12.13 1.26
N LEU A 79 7.25 12.96 0.99
CA LEU A 79 7.09 14.13 0.13
C LEU A 79 6.64 13.72 -1.28
N THR A 80 7.25 12.67 -1.81
CA THR A 80 6.98 12.16 -3.14
C THR A 80 5.55 11.64 -3.26
N ILE A 81 5.12 10.76 -2.36
CA ILE A 81 3.76 10.22 -2.38
C ILE A 81 2.75 11.32 -2.08
N SER A 82 3.07 12.29 -1.21
CA SER A 82 2.22 13.47 -0.98
C SER A 82 2.01 14.29 -2.25
N ALA A 83 3.06 14.54 -3.03
CA ALA A 83 2.95 15.23 -4.31
C ALA A 83 2.10 14.45 -5.31
N LEU A 84 2.24 13.12 -5.37
CA LEU A 84 1.41 12.26 -6.23
C LEU A 84 -0.07 12.26 -5.82
N VAL A 85 -0.37 12.16 -4.51
CA VAL A 85 -1.76 12.22 -4.00
C VAL A 85 -2.36 13.61 -4.26
N PHE A 86 -1.60 14.69 -4.04
CA PHE A 86 -2.05 16.04 -4.34
C PHE A 86 -2.36 16.21 -5.83
N MET A 87 -1.45 15.79 -6.71
CA MET A 87 -1.64 15.84 -8.16
C MET A 87 -2.85 15.00 -8.58
N GLY A 88 -2.96 13.77 -8.08
CA GLY A 88 -4.06 12.87 -8.37
C GLY A 88 -5.41 13.44 -7.93
N ALA A 89 -5.49 13.99 -6.72
CA ALA A 89 -6.69 14.64 -6.20
C ALA A 89 -7.10 15.88 -7.03
N TYR A 90 -6.13 16.64 -7.53
CA TYR A 90 -6.39 17.77 -8.42
C TYR A 90 -6.85 17.34 -9.82
N LEU A 91 -6.32 16.24 -10.34
CA LEU A 91 -6.60 15.75 -11.70
C LEU A 91 -7.86 14.88 -11.78
N ILE A 92 -8.30 14.24 -10.70
CA ILE A 92 -9.37 13.22 -10.72
C ILE A 92 -10.69 13.74 -11.31
N SER A 93 -11.05 15.01 -11.07
CA SER A 93 -12.26 15.64 -11.63
C SER A 93 -12.07 16.23 -13.02
N LYS A 94 -10.82 16.30 -13.50
CA LYS A 94 -10.46 16.96 -14.77
C LYS A 94 -10.08 15.96 -15.85
N VAL A 95 -9.53 14.80 -15.48
CA VAL A 95 -8.92 13.84 -16.39
C VAL A 95 -9.89 13.30 -17.45
N GLU A 96 -11.19 13.23 -17.15
CA GLU A 96 -12.24 12.84 -18.10
C GLU A 96 -12.43 13.87 -19.23
N HIS A 97 -12.11 15.14 -18.96
CA HIS A 97 -12.22 16.25 -19.91
C HIS A 97 -10.90 16.63 -20.58
N ILE A 98 -9.78 16.03 -20.14
CA ILE A 98 -8.47 16.29 -20.71
C ILE A 98 -8.38 15.64 -22.10
N LYS A 99 -8.08 16.46 -23.12
CA LYS A 99 -7.87 16.03 -24.51
C LYS A 99 -6.53 15.30 -24.71
N ASP A 100 -5.58 15.47 -23.79
CA ASP A 100 -4.29 14.80 -23.82
C ASP A 100 -4.48 13.28 -23.77
N GLY A 101 -4.12 12.62 -24.88
CA GLY A 101 -4.27 11.18 -25.03
C GLY A 101 -3.41 10.39 -24.06
N THR A 102 -2.25 10.91 -23.67
CA THR A 102 -1.26 10.23 -22.82
C THR A 102 -1.73 10.18 -21.37
N LEU A 103 -2.12 11.34 -20.80
CA LEU A 103 -2.58 11.40 -19.40
C LEU A 103 -3.86 10.57 -19.22
N ARG A 104 -4.80 10.70 -20.16
CA ARG A 104 -6.04 9.91 -20.15
C ARG A 104 -5.77 8.42 -20.33
N TYR A 105 -4.83 8.05 -21.21
CA TYR A 105 -4.41 6.66 -21.41
C TYR A 105 -3.84 6.05 -20.14
N LEU A 106 -2.93 6.76 -19.46
CA LEU A 106 -2.38 6.32 -18.18
C LEU A 106 -3.50 6.18 -17.13
N ALA A 107 -4.38 7.18 -16.98
CA ALA A 107 -5.48 7.12 -16.03
C ALA A 107 -6.42 5.92 -16.26
N LEU A 108 -6.76 5.63 -17.52
CA LEU A 108 -7.57 4.46 -17.89
C LEU A 108 -6.94 3.14 -17.44
N LYS A 109 -5.62 3.06 -17.46
CA LYS A 109 -4.87 1.84 -17.13
C LYS A 109 -4.99 1.43 -15.67
N PHE A 110 -5.11 2.41 -14.79
CA PHE A 110 -5.31 2.18 -13.36
C PHE A 110 -6.78 2.00 -13.00
N SER A 111 -7.71 2.42 -13.87
CA SER A 111 -9.13 2.50 -13.52
C SER A 111 -9.81 1.14 -13.53
N ARG A 112 -10.71 0.90 -12.56
CA ARG A 112 -11.65 -0.22 -12.62
C ARG A 112 -12.84 0.13 -13.52
N ARG A 113 -13.52 -0.87 -14.08
CA ARG A 113 -14.73 -0.63 -14.88
C ARG A 113 -15.81 0.00 -14.01
N GLY A 114 -16.37 1.12 -14.46
CA GLY A 114 -17.44 1.85 -13.75
C GLY A 114 -16.96 2.75 -12.62
N GLU A 115 -15.65 2.84 -12.37
CA GLU A 115 -15.07 3.83 -11.46
C GLU A 115 -14.61 5.08 -12.20
N LYS A 116 -14.49 6.19 -11.47
CA LYS A 116 -13.88 7.43 -11.98
C LYS A 116 -12.45 7.18 -12.45
N LEU A 117 -12.08 7.83 -13.55
CA LEU A 117 -10.75 7.66 -14.14
C LEU A 117 -9.63 8.05 -13.15
N GLY A 118 -8.70 7.12 -12.89
CA GLY A 118 -7.54 7.32 -12.02
C GLY A 118 -7.81 7.11 -10.53
N LEU A 119 -9.05 6.83 -10.11
CA LEU A 119 -9.41 6.74 -8.69
C LEU A 119 -8.67 5.61 -7.96
N CYS A 120 -8.54 4.45 -8.60
CA CYS A 120 -7.80 3.32 -8.01
C CYS A 120 -6.32 3.65 -7.77
N ALA A 121 -5.67 4.42 -8.67
CA ALA A 121 -4.29 4.88 -8.45
C ALA A 121 -4.20 5.87 -7.28
N LEU A 122 -5.16 6.79 -7.19
CA LEU A 122 -5.23 7.75 -6.11
C LEU A 122 -5.45 7.05 -4.76
N ASN A 123 -6.34 6.06 -4.70
CA ASN A 123 -6.60 5.26 -3.50
C ASN A 123 -5.34 4.52 -3.04
N LEU A 124 -4.61 3.89 -3.97
CA LEU A 124 -3.34 3.22 -3.69
C LEU A 124 -2.28 4.16 -3.15
N ALA A 125 -2.05 5.28 -3.83
CA ALA A 125 -1.11 6.29 -3.36
C ALA A 125 -1.50 6.83 -1.98
N THR A 126 -2.80 6.96 -1.71
CA THR A 126 -3.31 7.44 -0.42
C THR A 126 -3.10 6.42 0.70
N GLY A 127 -3.36 5.13 0.48
CA GLY A 127 -3.08 4.10 1.49
C GLY A 127 -1.60 3.98 1.83
N VAL A 128 -0.72 4.06 0.81
CA VAL A 128 0.73 4.15 1.00
C VAL A 128 1.09 5.39 1.82
N LEU A 129 0.52 6.55 1.48
CA LEU A 129 0.78 7.80 2.19
C LEU A 129 0.38 7.73 3.66
N LEU A 130 -0.82 7.24 3.95
CA LEU A 130 -1.31 7.05 5.32
C LEU A 130 -0.39 6.12 6.12
N THR A 131 0.16 5.09 5.47
CA THR A 131 1.14 4.18 6.09
C THR A 131 2.43 4.90 6.45
N PHE A 132 3.00 5.68 5.54
CA PHE A 132 4.20 6.47 5.82
C PHE A 132 3.96 7.58 6.86
N ILE A 133 2.77 8.19 6.87
CA ILE A 133 2.38 9.16 7.90
C ILE A 133 2.36 8.47 9.27
N ALA A 134 1.72 7.29 9.37
CA ALA A 134 1.70 6.51 10.60
C ALA A 134 3.12 6.18 11.09
N GLU A 135 4.01 5.78 10.17
CA GLU A 135 5.42 5.56 10.52
C GLU A 135 6.13 6.82 11.00
N SER A 136 5.92 7.96 10.35
CA SER A 136 6.56 9.22 10.79
C SER A 136 6.08 9.67 12.17
N LEU A 137 4.88 9.28 12.60
CA LEU A 137 4.34 9.62 13.92
C LEU A 137 4.78 8.64 15.00
N VAL A 138 4.90 7.35 14.67
CA VAL A 138 5.21 6.27 15.63
C VAL A 138 6.70 5.94 15.70
N SER A 139 7.47 6.26 14.65
CA SER A 139 8.91 5.96 14.53
C SER A 139 9.24 4.47 14.66
N ILE A 140 8.38 3.60 14.12
CA ILE A 140 8.60 2.16 14.01
C ILE A 140 8.62 1.76 12.53
N GLU A 141 9.76 1.23 12.06
CA GLU A 141 10.02 0.92 10.65
C GLU A 141 9.32 -0.38 10.18
N TYR A 142 8.03 -0.27 9.85
CA TYR A 142 7.23 -1.38 9.32
C TYR A 142 6.39 -1.02 8.09
N SER A 143 6.46 0.22 7.59
CA SER A 143 5.67 0.68 6.46
C SER A 143 5.95 -0.13 5.18
N ALA A 144 7.20 -0.47 4.90
CA ALA A 144 7.55 -1.26 3.73
C ALA A 144 6.94 -2.67 3.81
N LEU A 145 7.07 -3.35 4.95
CA LEU A 145 6.47 -4.67 5.16
C LEU A 145 4.94 -4.62 5.03
N SER A 146 4.29 -3.62 5.61
CA SER A 146 2.83 -3.50 5.56
C SER A 146 2.31 -3.23 4.14
N ILE A 147 3.01 -2.39 3.36
CA ILE A 147 2.69 -2.13 1.95
C ILE A 147 2.82 -3.41 1.10
N VAL A 148 3.89 -4.20 1.29
CA VAL A 148 4.09 -5.45 0.55
C VAL A 148 3.05 -6.50 0.95
N VAL A 149 2.80 -6.67 2.25
CA VAL A 149 1.77 -7.61 2.76
C VAL A 149 0.40 -7.27 2.18
N ALA A 150 0.02 -5.99 2.20
CA ALA A 150 -1.24 -5.54 1.63
C ALA A 150 -1.34 -5.78 0.12
N GLY A 151 -0.30 -5.40 -0.65
CA GLY A 151 -0.32 -5.53 -2.10
C GLY A 151 -0.30 -6.98 -2.59
N VAL A 152 0.49 -7.85 -1.95
CA VAL A 152 0.50 -9.29 -2.26
C VAL A 152 -0.82 -9.95 -1.82
N GLY A 153 -1.36 -9.53 -0.67
CA GLY A 153 -2.67 -9.95 -0.16
C GLY A 153 -3.80 -9.67 -1.15
N ASP A 154 -3.91 -8.41 -1.62
CA ASP A 154 -4.93 -7.96 -2.58
C ASP A 154 -4.90 -8.75 -3.90
N ILE A 155 -3.71 -9.02 -4.42
CA ILE A 155 -3.57 -9.79 -5.67
C ILE A 155 -3.96 -11.24 -5.47
N ALA A 156 -3.52 -11.87 -4.37
CA ALA A 156 -3.88 -13.23 -4.03
C ALA A 156 -5.41 -13.37 -3.86
N ALA A 157 -6.03 -12.45 -3.12
CA ALA A 157 -7.48 -12.42 -2.93
C ALA A 157 -8.24 -12.24 -4.24
N SER A 158 -7.80 -11.32 -5.09
CA SER A 158 -8.45 -11.06 -6.37
C SER A 158 -8.34 -12.24 -7.34
N LEU A 159 -7.17 -12.89 -7.42
CA LEU A 159 -6.98 -14.07 -8.28
C LEU A 159 -7.78 -15.26 -7.76
N ALA A 160 -7.68 -15.56 -6.46
CA ALA A 160 -8.39 -16.70 -5.89
C ALA A 160 -9.91 -16.48 -5.93
N GLY A 161 -10.40 -15.28 -5.62
CA GLY A 161 -11.82 -14.96 -5.72
C GLY A 161 -12.35 -15.03 -7.15
N LYS A 162 -11.52 -14.70 -8.16
CA LYS A 162 -11.89 -14.82 -9.57
C LYS A 162 -11.99 -16.27 -10.05
N TYR A 163 -11.02 -17.13 -9.69
CA TYR A 163 -10.93 -18.49 -10.23
C TYR A 163 -11.58 -19.56 -9.35
N PHE A 164 -11.61 -19.35 -8.03
CA PHE A 164 -12.09 -20.33 -7.04
C PHE A 164 -13.23 -19.80 -6.17
N GLY A 165 -13.61 -18.53 -6.29
CA GLY A 165 -14.62 -17.89 -5.47
C GLY A 165 -16.01 -18.51 -5.64
N ARG A 166 -16.47 -19.26 -4.64
CA ARG A 166 -17.81 -19.85 -4.59
C ARG A 166 -18.64 -19.23 -3.48
N HIS A 167 -18.01 -18.90 -2.35
CA HIS A 167 -18.71 -18.38 -1.18
C HIS A 167 -18.52 -16.86 -1.08
N LYS A 168 -19.57 -16.12 -1.46
CA LYS A 168 -19.54 -14.65 -1.45
C LYS A 168 -19.93 -14.08 -0.10
N VAL A 169 -19.22 -13.02 0.28
CA VAL A 169 -19.58 -12.09 1.34
C VAL A 169 -19.55 -10.70 0.70
N ARG A 170 -20.74 -10.12 0.45
CA ARG A 170 -20.90 -8.92 -0.40
C ARG A 170 -20.27 -9.15 -1.78
N GLU A 171 -19.36 -8.27 -2.20
CA GLU A 171 -18.65 -8.33 -3.48
C GLU A 171 -17.34 -9.16 -3.42
N LYS A 172 -16.97 -9.65 -2.23
CA LYS A 172 -15.74 -10.40 -1.98
C LYS A 172 -16.06 -11.88 -1.73
N THR A 173 -15.05 -12.73 -1.65
CA THR A 173 -15.21 -14.18 -1.49
C THR A 173 -14.38 -14.70 -0.33
N ILE A 174 -14.87 -15.73 0.35
CA ILE A 174 -14.14 -16.40 1.44
C ILE A 174 -12.84 -17.00 0.89
N GLU A 175 -12.87 -17.59 -0.31
CA GLU A 175 -11.67 -18.14 -0.95
C GLU A 175 -10.62 -17.06 -1.26
N GLY A 176 -11.07 -15.87 -1.68
CA GLY A 176 -10.20 -14.70 -1.81
C GLY A 176 -9.58 -14.29 -0.47
N ALA A 177 -10.38 -14.17 0.58
CA ALA A 177 -9.88 -13.82 1.91
C ALA A 177 -8.89 -14.86 2.46
N LEU A 178 -9.13 -16.15 2.23
CA LEU A 178 -8.19 -17.23 2.60
C LEU A 178 -6.89 -17.12 1.81
N ALA A 179 -6.94 -16.77 0.52
CA ALA A 179 -5.74 -16.53 -0.26
C ALA A 179 -4.94 -15.32 0.25
N ALA A 180 -5.60 -14.22 0.62
CA ALA A 180 -4.95 -13.09 1.28
C ALA A 180 -4.33 -13.48 2.63
N PHE A 181 -5.01 -14.31 3.43
CA PHE A 181 -4.45 -14.83 4.68
C PHE A 181 -3.15 -15.60 4.44
N ILE A 182 -3.18 -16.59 3.54
CA ILE A 182 -2.01 -17.43 3.25
C ILE A 182 -0.87 -16.59 2.69
N SER A 183 -1.14 -15.68 1.74
CA SER A 183 -0.09 -14.88 1.13
C SER A 183 0.50 -13.86 2.10
N ALA A 184 -0.33 -13.17 2.90
CA ALA A 184 0.12 -12.27 3.95
C ALA A 184 0.99 -13.00 4.99
N LEU A 185 0.58 -14.22 5.37
CA LEU A 185 1.34 -15.07 6.28
C LEU A 185 2.73 -15.39 5.71
N LEU A 186 2.79 -15.87 4.47
CA LEU A 186 4.05 -16.23 3.80
C LEU A 186 5.00 -15.05 3.64
N VAL A 187 4.47 -13.87 3.32
CA VAL A 187 5.27 -12.64 3.17
C VAL A 187 5.80 -12.15 4.52
N ALA A 188 4.98 -12.17 5.57
CA ALA A 188 5.34 -11.59 6.86
C ALA A 188 6.11 -12.55 7.79
N PHE A 189 5.96 -13.86 7.61
CA PHE A 189 6.57 -14.88 8.49
C PHE A 189 8.10 -14.76 8.61
N PRO A 190 8.89 -14.51 7.54
CA PRO A 190 10.34 -14.35 7.67
C PRO A 190 10.76 -13.20 8.60
N VAL A 191 9.90 -12.19 8.79
CA VAL A 191 10.19 -11.01 9.60
C VAL A 191 9.55 -11.10 10.99
N GLN A 192 8.34 -11.68 11.10
CA GLN A 192 7.51 -11.66 12.31
C GLN A 192 7.35 -13.02 12.99
N GLY A 193 7.84 -14.11 12.39
CA GLY A 193 7.64 -15.46 12.90
C GLY A 193 6.16 -15.77 13.10
N TYR A 194 5.79 -16.44 14.20
CA TYR A 194 4.40 -16.80 14.51
C TYR A 194 3.45 -15.60 14.66
N ARG A 195 3.98 -14.39 14.92
CA ARG A 195 3.16 -13.17 15.07
C ARG A 195 2.49 -12.75 13.76
N SER A 196 3.04 -13.20 12.62
CA SER A 196 2.43 -12.98 11.31
C SER A 196 1.03 -13.61 11.18
N LEU A 197 0.66 -14.58 12.03
CA LEU A 197 -0.69 -15.14 12.07
C LEU A 197 -1.74 -14.06 12.39
N LEU A 198 -1.48 -13.21 13.40
CA LEU A 198 -2.42 -12.14 13.77
C LEU A 198 -2.51 -11.08 12.66
N LEU A 199 -1.36 -10.73 12.06
CA LEU A 199 -1.31 -9.82 10.93
C LEU A 199 -2.11 -10.35 9.73
N ALA A 200 -1.84 -11.58 9.30
CA ALA A 200 -2.52 -12.23 8.20
C ALA A 200 -4.03 -12.35 8.43
N PHE A 201 -4.42 -12.66 9.67
CA PHE A 201 -5.83 -12.70 10.07
C PHE A 201 -6.50 -11.32 9.94
N ALA A 202 -5.87 -10.27 10.47
CA ALA A 202 -6.41 -8.91 10.39
C ALA A 202 -6.54 -8.42 8.94
N VAL A 203 -5.53 -8.66 8.10
CA VAL A 203 -5.55 -8.30 6.67
C VAL A 203 -6.65 -9.06 5.93
N SER A 204 -6.78 -10.36 6.17
CA SER A 204 -7.82 -11.21 5.56
C SER A 204 -9.24 -10.78 5.95
N LEU A 205 -9.47 -10.45 7.23
CA LEU A 205 -10.75 -9.94 7.68
C LEU A 205 -11.08 -8.58 7.06
N ALA A 206 -10.10 -7.67 7.00
CA ALA A 206 -10.30 -6.38 6.36
C ALA A 206 -10.60 -6.52 4.87
N GLU A 207 -9.91 -7.41 4.17
CA GLU A 207 -10.17 -7.70 2.76
C GLU A 207 -11.60 -8.23 2.52
N LEU A 208 -12.13 -9.04 3.46
CA LEU A 208 -13.45 -9.63 3.34
C LEU A 208 -14.59 -8.69 3.75
N PHE A 209 -14.39 -7.88 4.78
CA PHE A 209 -15.48 -7.15 5.45
C PHE A 209 -15.40 -5.63 5.35
N SER A 210 -14.24 -5.06 5.02
CA SER A 210 -14.07 -3.60 4.97
C SER A 210 -15.03 -2.98 3.95
N PRO A 211 -15.80 -1.95 4.33
CA PRO A 211 -16.58 -1.16 3.37
C PRO A 211 -15.72 -0.13 2.61
N LEU A 212 -14.47 0.08 3.04
CA LEU A 212 -13.51 1.00 2.41
C LEU A 212 -12.70 0.28 1.34
N ASP A 213 -12.23 1.04 0.35
CA ASP A 213 -11.36 0.54 -0.71
C ASP A 213 -10.09 -0.09 -0.11
N ASP A 214 -9.78 -1.31 -0.57
CA ASP A 214 -8.65 -2.13 -0.16
C ASP A 214 -7.31 -1.39 -0.29
N ASN A 215 -7.15 -0.61 -1.35
CA ASN A 215 -5.91 0.15 -1.59
C ASN A 215 -5.69 1.26 -0.55
N ILE A 216 -6.75 1.75 0.11
CA ILE A 216 -6.64 2.75 1.19
C ILE A 216 -6.39 2.06 2.53
N ILE A 217 -7.16 1.03 2.86
CA ILE A 217 -7.24 0.52 4.23
C ILE A 217 -6.19 -0.53 4.58
N LEU A 218 -5.83 -1.42 3.64
CA LEU A 218 -4.99 -2.59 3.96
C LEU A 218 -3.57 -2.20 4.39
N PRO A 219 -2.84 -1.31 3.68
CA PRO A 219 -1.48 -0.95 4.07
C PRO A 219 -1.37 -0.31 5.48
N PRO A 220 -2.17 0.71 5.85
CA PRO A 220 -2.08 1.31 7.19
C PRO A 220 -2.62 0.39 8.29
N LEU A 221 -3.64 -0.43 8.01
CA LEU A 221 -4.09 -1.44 8.97
C LEU A 221 -2.98 -2.44 9.30
N ALA A 222 -2.32 -2.98 8.28
CA ALA A 222 -1.21 -3.91 8.46
C ALA A 222 -0.08 -3.25 9.29
N TYR A 223 0.20 -1.97 9.06
CA TYR A 223 1.18 -1.22 9.84
C TYR A 223 0.78 -1.11 11.33
N VAL A 224 -0.47 -0.72 11.61
CA VAL A 224 -0.96 -0.61 13.00
C VAL A 224 -0.89 -1.95 13.73
N VAL A 225 -1.21 -3.06 13.07
CA VAL A 225 -1.11 -4.39 13.66
C VAL A 225 0.35 -4.76 13.93
N LEU A 226 1.28 -4.45 13.03
CA LEU A 226 2.71 -4.67 13.23
C LEU A 226 3.27 -3.84 14.40
N VAL A 227 2.89 -2.57 14.51
CA VAL A 227 3.23 -1.70 15.64
C VAL A 227 2.70 -2.28 16.95
N PHE A 228 1.44 -2.70 16.97
CA PHE A 228 0.85 -3.36 18.12
C PHE A 228 1.68 -4.60 18.51
N LEU A 229 1.95 -5.51 17.56
CA LEU A 229 2.73 -6.71 17.82
C LEU A 229 4.13 -6.44 18.39
N LYS A 230 4.81 -5.38 17.92
CA LYS A 230 6.12 -4.97 18.45
C LYS A 230 6.02 -4.42 19.87
N ASN A 231 5.01 -3.63 20.19
CA ASN A 231 4.86 -3.09 21.54
C ASN A 231 4.53 -4.17 22.59
N TYR A 232 3.89 -5.27 22.19
CA TYR A 232 3.56 -6.40 23.07
C TYR A 232 4.55 -7.58 22.97
N GLU A 233 5.65 -7.45 22.23
CA GLU A 233 6.70 -8.47 22.10
C GLU A 233 7.22 -9.00 23.45
N PRO A 234 7.52 -8.17 24.46
CA PRO A 234 8.00 -8.65 25.76
C PRO A 234 6.97 -9.51 26.51
N LEU A 235 5.68 -9.22 26.33
CA LEU A 235 4.60 -9.98 26.94
C LEU A 235 4.37 -11.31 26.21
N LEU A 236 4.40 -11.29 24.87
CA LEU A 236 4.22 -12.49 24.06
C LEU A 236 5.36 -13.50 24.26
N SER A 237 6.60 -13.02 24.39
CA SER A 237 7.75 -13.88 24.64
C SER A 237 7.71 -14.51 26.03
N SER A 238 7.22 -13.81 27.05
CA SER A 238 7.10 -14.35 28.42
C SER A 238 6.01 -15.42 28.55
N ILE A 239 4.89 -15.30 27.84
CA ILE A 239 3.82 -16.32 27.80
C ILE A 239 4.32 -17.61 27.14
N ILE A 240 5.10 -17.50 26.06
CA ILE A 240 5.62 -18.66 25.35
C ILE A 240 6.67 -19.39 26.19
N SER A 241 7.56 -18.65 26.86
CA SER A 241 8.59 -19.24 27.72
C SER A 241 7.99 -19.92 28.97
N THR A 242 6.96 -19.33 29.59
CA THR A 242 6.22 -19.99 30.68
C THR A 242 5.42 -21.21 30.20
N GLY A 243 4.83 -21.17 29.00
CA GLY A 243 4.17 -22.33 28.41
C GLY A 243 5.09 -23.52 28.12
N THR A 244 6.39 -23.26 27.86
CA THR A 244 7.41 -24.33 27.74
C THR A 244 7.90 -24.85 29.09
N ALA A 245 7.94 -24.01 30.13
CA ALA A 245 8.38 -24.42 31.47
C ALA A 245 7.35 -25.30 32.20
N VAL A 246 6.05 -25.17 31.90
CA VAL A 246 4.99 -26.04 32.47
C VAL A 246 4.96 -27.44 31.81
N LYS A 247 5.68 -27.63 30.70
CA LYS A 247 5.76 -28.92 29.98
C LYS A 247 7.05 -29.72 30.23
N ALA A 248 7.94 -29.25 31.10
CA ALA A 248 9.15 -29.96 31.53
C ALA A 248 9.00 -30.44 32.97
#